data_AF-A0A6L6YJY0-F1
#
_entry.id   AF-A0A6L6YJY0-F1
#
_cell.length_a   1.000
_cell.length_b   1.000
_cell.length_c   1.000
_cell.angle_alpha   90.00
_cell.angle_beta   90.00
_cell.angle_gamma   90.00
#
_symmetry.space_group_name_H-M   'P 1'
#
loop_
_entity.id
_entity.type
_entity.pdbx_description
1 polymer ?
#
loop_
_entity_poly.entity_id
_entity_poly.type
_entity_poly.pdbx_seq_one_letter_code
_entity_poly.pdbx_strand_id
1 'polypeptide(L)'
;MQTSPLNLVLVGLFEPSDEIRELHVFNRAAESLEDGLAEKARLLDALYSQGTRDKQAFEEMLLEYTRLFLSPGQPLARNYLTCWKNELGSNVLEDYLSYLQSKGFEIEEDVRELPEHIVPVLEVYELLDEEEKQEFFEKFLSNFILKWSSLLTEETTHKFYKELGKFFFEWGNLEAKKYGKIS
;
A
#
# COMPACT_ATOMS: atom_id res chain seq x y z
N MET A 1 2.55 16.40 -14.70
CA MET A 1 2.74 16.41 -13.24
C MET A 1 3.43 15.11 -12.91
N GLN A 2 4.63 15.13 -12.33
CA GLN A 2 5.30 13.90 -11.87
C GLN A 2 4.43 13.31 -10.75
N THR A 3 4.00 12.06 -10.90
CA THR A 3 3.37 11.31 -9.82
C THR A 3 4.37 11.23 -8.67
N SER A 4 4.02 11.83 -7.54
CA SER A 4 4.79 11.78 -6.30
C SER A 4 4.98 10.33 -5.86
N PRO A 5 6.22 9.86 -5.65
CA PRO A 5 6.45 8.45 -5.34
C PRO A 5 5.87 8.09 -3.96
N LEU A 6 5.04 7.05 -3.95
CA LEU A 6 4.53 6.32 -2.79
C LEU A 6 5.58 5.44 -2.13
N ASN A 7 6.67 5.11 -2.81
CA ASN A 7 7.67 4.12 -2.39
C ASN A 7 8.05 4.19 -0.90
N LEU A 8 8.26 5.40 -0.37
CA LEU A 8 8.62 5.61 1.04
C LEU A 8 7.45 5.37 2.00
N VAL A 9 6.21 5.58 1.57
CA VAL A 9 5.02 5.26 2.36
C VAL A 9 4.71 3.76 2.35
N LEU A 10 5.07 3.04 1.28
CA LEU A 10 4.91 1.57 1.21
C LEU A 10 5.65 0.86 2.34
N VAL A 11 6.73 1.45 2.86
CA VAL A 11 7.47 0.96 4.03
C VAL A 11 6.56 0.77 5.26
N GLY A 12 5.45 1.51 5.36
CA GLY A 12 4.45 1.32 6.42
C GLY A 12 3.70 -0.02 6.38
N LEU A 13 3.83 -0.77 5.28
CA LEU A 13 3.26 -2.12 5.09
C LEU A 13 4.25 -3.25 5.42
N PHE A 14 5.48 -2.89 5.77
CA PHE A 14 6.51 -3.83 6.22
C PHE A 14 6.45 -3.98 7.75
N GLU A 15 7.12 -5.03 8.23
CA GLU A 15 7.29 -5.25 9.66
C GLU A 15 7.95 -4.01 10.31
N PRO A 16 7.36 -3.45 11.38
CA PRO A 16 7.91 -2.27 12.02
C PRO A 16 9.33 -2.50 12.57
N SER A 17 10.20 -1.50 12.44
CA SER A 17 11.58 -1.57 12.91
C SER A 17 12.11 -0.20 13.35
N ASP A 18 13.12 -0.22 14.22
CA ASP A 18 13.83 0.99 14.65
C ASP A 18 14.56 1.67 13.47
N GLU A 19 15.03 0.90 12.49
CA GLU A 19 15.72 1.41 11.30
C GLU A 19 14.80 2.32 10.46
N ILE A 20 13.54 1.91 10.27
CA ILE A 20 12.54 2.72 9.55
C ILE A 20 12.27 4.03 10.30
N ARG A 21 12.19 3.97 11.65
CA ARG A 21 12.01 5.15 12.50
C ARG A 21 13.16 6.14 12.31
N GLU A 22 14.40 5.68 12.38
CA GLU A 22 15.59 6.54 12.28
C GLU A 22 15.73 7.21 10.92
N LEU A 23 15.25 6.57 9.86
CA LEU A 23 15.29 7.11 8.52
C LEU A 23 14.23 8.19 8.27
N HIS A 24 13.23 8.36 9.13
CA HIS A 24 12.11 9.30 8.96
C HIS A 24 11.49 9.23 7.55
N VAL A 25 11.29 8.00 7.06
CA VAL A 25 10.91 7.74 5.67
C VAL A 25 9.60 8.42 5.28
N PHE A 26 8.63 8.52 6.19
CA PHE A 26 7.35 9.15 5.92
C PHE A 26 7.46 10.67 5.87
N ASN A 27 8.31 11.28 6.71
CA ASN A 27 8.57 12.71 6.62
C ASN A 27 9.32 13.06 5.32
N ARG A 28 10.24 12.19 4.87
CA ARG A 28 10.89 12.33 3.55
C ARG A 28 9.90 12.17 2.40
N ALA A 29 8.96 11.23 2.49
CA ALA A 29 7.89 11.07 1.51
C ALA A 29 7.06 12.36 1.33
N ALA A 30 6.82 13.08 2.43
CA ALA A 30 6.08 14.34 2.41
C ALA A 30 6.75 15.46 1.58
N GLU A 31 8.05 15.36 1.28
CA GLU A 31 8.76 16.34 0.46
C GLU A 31 8.39 16.24 -1.02
N SER A 32 7.94 15.07 -1.46
CA SER A 32 7.55 14.81 -2.84
C SER A 32 6.05 14.78 -3.07
N LEU A 33 5.23 14.67 -2.03
CA LEU A 33 3.76 14.54 -2.11
C LEU A 33 3.05 15.91 -2.24
N GLU A 34 1.87 15.91 -2.86
CA GLU A 34 0.99 17.09 -2.88
C GLU A 34 0.45 17.42 -1.48
N ASP A 35 0.09 18.69 -1.23
CA ASP A 35 -0.18 19.28 0.11
C ASP A 35 -0.98 18.37 1.06
N GLY A 36 -2.13 17.84 0.61
CA GLY A 36 -2.99 16.98 1.44
C GLY A 36 -2.36 15.65 1.82
N LEU A 37 -1.68 14.99 0.89
CA LEU A 37 -0.95 13.74 1.15
C LEU A 37 0.33 14.00 1.94
N ALA A 38 1.01 15.12 1.71
CA ALA A 38 2.20 15.51 2.44
C ALA A 38 1.90 15.71 3.94
N GLU A 39 0.80 16.36 4.30
CA GLU A 39 0.39 16.51 5.71
C GLU A 39 0.17 15.15 6.38
N LYS A 40 -0.51 14.22 5.69
CA LYS A 40 -0.71 12.87 6.20
C LYS A 40 0.58 12.09 6.35
N ALA A 41 1.50 12.20 5.39
CA ALA A 41 2.81 11.55 5.47
C ALA A 41 3.62 12.05 6.69
N ARG A 42 3.58 13.34 7.01
CA ARG A 42 4.18 13.86 8.26
C ARG A 42 3.49 13.33 9.51
N LEU A 43 2.16 13.18 9.48
CA LEU A 43 1.41 12.55 10.57
C LEU A 43 1.80 11.08 10.75
N LEU A 44 1.98 10.33 9.65
CA LEU A 44 2.48 8.95 9.68
C LEU A 44 3.85 8.87 10.33
N ASP A 45 4.77 9.79 10.00
CA ASP A 45 6.10 9.85 10.61
C ASP A 45 6.04 10.02 12.14
N ALA A 46 5.22 10.96 12.60
CA ALA A 46 5.02 11.24 14.01
C ALA A 46 4.39 10.04 14.75
N LEU A 47 3.42 9.36 14.12
CA LEU A 47 2.76 8.19 14.69
C LEU A 47 3.66 6.96 14.71
N TYR A 48 4.45 6.76 13.66
CA TYR A 48 5.44 5.68 13.62
C TYR A 48 6.50 5.87 14.70
N SER A 49 7.02 7.10 14.83
CA SER A 49 7.97 7.47 15.88
C SER A 49 7.41 7.24 17.28
N GLN A 50 6.12 7.52 17.49
CA GLN A 50 5.44 7.22 18.76
C GLN A 50 5.27 5.71 18.99
N GLY A 51 4.83 4.97 17.96
CA GLY A 51 4.61 3.53 18.01
C GLY A 51 5.89 2.71 18.17
N THR A 52 7.06 3.32 17.96
CA THR A 52 8.37 2.65 18.07
C THR A 52 9.26 3.30 19.13
N ARG A 53 8.75 4.23 19.95
CA ARG A 53 9.59 5.05 20.86
C ARG A 53 10.23 4.26 22.02
N ASP A 54 9.57 3.21 22.45
CA ASP A 54 9.93 2.40 23.60
C ASP A 54 9.44 0.96 23.38
N LYS A 55 9.93 0.03 24.20
CA LYS A 55 9.66 -1.41 24.04
C LYS A 55 8.17 -1.72 24.09
N GLN A 56 7.40 -1.08 24.98
CA GLN A 56 5.98 -1.39 25.12
C GLN A 56 5.20 -0.92 23.89
N ALA A 57 5.41 0.33 23.46
CA ALA A 57 4.77 0.86 22.26
C ALA A 57 5.12 0.01 21.02
N PHE A 58 6.39 -0.39 20.90
CA PHE A 58 6.84 -1.20 19.77
C PHE A 58 6.23 -2.60 19.77
N GLU A 59 6.13 -3.26 20.93
CA GLU A 59 5.42 -4.54 21.06
C GLU A 59 3.95 -4.42 20.66
N GLU A 60 3.25 -3.35 21.08
CA GLU A 60 1.86 -3.09 20.68
C GLU A 60 1.73 -2.93 19.15
N MET A 61 2.67 -2.21 18.52
CA MET A 61 2.67 -2.02 17.07
C MET A 61 2.98 -3.33 16.30
N LEU A 62 3.92 -4.15 16.79
CA LEU A 62 4.24 -5.47 16.21
C LEU A 62 3.09 -6.46 16.32
N LEU A 63 2.40 -6.48 17.46
CA LEU A 63 1.20 -7.31 17.64
C LEU A 63 0.11 -6.93 16.65
N GLU A 64 -0.10 -5.63 16.45
CA GLU A 64 -1.07 -5.14 15.48
C GLU A 64 -0.65 -5.47 14.04
N TYR A 65 0.62 -5.27 13.69
CA TYR A 65 1.16 -5.66 12.39
C TYR A 65 0.89 -7.14 12.09
N THR A 66 1.24 -8.00 13.06
CA THR A 66 1.01 -9.44 12.96
C THR A 66 -0.46 -9.76 12.77
N ARG A 67 -1.35 -9.11 13.54
CA ARG A 67 -2.80 -9.30 13.45
C ARG A 67 -3.34 -8.92 12.08
N LEU A 68 -2.92 -7.78 11.53
CA LEU A 68 -3.41 -7.24 10.27
C LEU A 68 -2.90 -8.02 9.06
N PHE A 69 -1.62 -8.41 9.06
CA PHE A 69 -0.92 -8.84 7.85
C PHE A 69 -0.41 -10.28 7.88
N LEU A 70 -0.08 -10.83 9.06
CA LEU A 70 0.56 -12.15 9.18
C LEU A 70 -0.33 -13.23 9.81
N SER A 71 -1.53 -12.89 10.28
CA SER A 71 -2.45 -13.83 10.93
C SER A 71 -2.69 -15.07 10.06
N PRO A 72 -2.42 -16.29 10.56
CA PRO A 72 -2.67 -17.52 9.81
C PRO A 72 -4.14 -17.64 9.38
N GLY A 73 -4.36 -18.05 8.14
CA GLY A 73 -5.70 -18.31 7.57
C GLY A 73 -6.27 -17.13 6.81
N GLN A 74 -6.59 -16.02 7.48
CA GLN A 74 -7.18 -14.83 6.85
C GLN A 74 -6.65 -13.54 7.49
N PRO A 75 -5.54 -12.98 6.99
CA PRO A 75 -5.09 -11.65 7.36
C PRO A 75 -6.21 -10.63 7.13
N LEU A 76 -6.41 -9.73 8.08
CA LEU A 76 -7.52 -8.78 8.05
C LEU A 76 -7.39 -7.77 6.91
N ALA A 77 -6.17 -7.33 6.60
CA ALA A 77 -5.95 -6.37 5.53
C ALA A 77 -6.05 -6.98 4.12
N ARG A 78 -5.96 -8.32 3.96
CA ARG A 78 -6.07 -9.03 2.67
C ARG A 78 -5.17 -8.43 1.57
N ASN A 79 -3.86 -8.54 1.73
CA ASN A 79 -2.87 -7.84 0.91
C ASN A 79 -2.60 -8.42 -0.50
N TYR A 80 -3.30 -9.46 -0.94
CA TYR A 80 -3.05 -10.09 -2.25
C TYR A 80 -4.24 -9.88 -3.20
N LEU A 81 -3.98 -9.62 -4.49
CA LEU A 81 -5.05 -9.39 -5.48
C LEU A 81 -6.07 -10.54 -5.52
N THR A 82 -5.63 -11.80 -5.40
CA THR A 82 -6.50 -12.99 -5.37
C THR A 82 -7.52 -13.00 -4.22
N CYS A 83 -7.27 -12.28 -3.13
CA CYS A 83 -8.25 -12.11 -2.04
C CYS A 83 -9.46 -11.26 -2.48
N TRP A 84 -9.34 -10.53 -3.59
CA TRP A 84 -10.32 -9.59 -4.13
C TRP A 84 -10.86 -10.03 -5.49
N LYS A 85 -10.77 -11.32 -5.82
CA LYS A 85 -11.28 -11.88 -7.10
C LYS A 85 -12.77 -11.61 -7.37
N ASN A 86 -13.57 -11.36 -6.34
CA ASN A 86 -14.99 -11.02 -6.53
C ASN A 86 -15.15 -9.59 -7.05
N GLU A 87 -14.18 -8.73 -6.77
CA GLU A 87 -14.11 -7.33 -7.17
C GLU A 87 -13.28 -7.12 -8.43
N LEU A 88 -12.25 -7.94 -8.63
CA LEU A 88 -11.26 -7.82 -9.71
C LEU A 88 -11.44 -8.85 -10.83
N GLY A 89 -12.33 -9.83 -10.65
CA GLY A 89 -12.55 -10.93 -11.58
C GLY A 89 -11.84 -12.22 -11.16
N SER A 90 -12.44 -13.36 -11.53
CA SER A 90 -11.97 -14.69 -11.10
C SER A 90 -10.55 -15.03 -11.58
N ASN A 91 -10.11 -14.41 -12.68
CA ASN A 91 -8.84 -14.68 -13.34
C ASN A 91 -7.78 -13.61 -13.03
N VAL A 92 -7.99 -12.77 -12.00
CA VAL A 92 -7.12 -11.61 -11.69
C VAL A 92 -5.64 -11.96 -11.64
N LEU A 93 -5.27 -13.13 -11.10
CA LEU A 93 -3.88 -13.56 -11.03
C LEU A 93 -3.27 -13.80 -12.42
N GLU A 94 -3.98 -14.54 -13.29
CA GLU A 94 -3.53 -14.81 -14.65
C GLU A 94 -3.43 -13.53 -15.47
N ASP A 95 -4.42 -12.65 -15.32
CA ASP A 95 -4.46 -11.35 -15.99
C ASP A 95 -3.30 -10.44 -15.55
N TYR A 96 -2.98 -10.44 -14.25
CA TYR A 96 -1.90 -9.64 -13.68
C TYR A 96 -0.52 -10.18 -14.09
N LEU A 97 -0.29 -11.48 -13.99
CA LEU A 97 0.98 -12.10 -14.42
C LEU A 97 1.20 -11.92 -15.93
N SER A 98 0.15 -12.05 -16.74
CA SER A 98 0.22 -11.78 -18.19
C SER A 98 0.55 -10.31 -18.48
N TYR A 99 -0.02 -9.38 -17.70
CA TYR A 99 0.32 -7.96 -17.81
C TYR A 99 1.80 -7.72 -17.51
N LEU A 100 2.30 -8.21 -16.37
CA LEU A 100 3.72 -8.07 -16.00
C LEU A 100 4.65 -8.60 -17.09
N GLN A 101 4.37 -9.80 -17.60
CA GLN A 101 5.14 -10.40 -18.69
C GLN A 101 5.09 -9.55 -19.97
N SER A 102 3.93 -9.00 -20.32
CA SER A 102 3.76 -8.17 -21.52
C SER A 102 4.53 -6.86 -21.46
N LYS A 103 4.78 -6.36 -20.25
CA LYS A 103 5.56 -5.13 -19.96
C LYS A 103 7.04 -5.41 -19.70
N GLY A 104 7.47 -6.67 -19.75
CA GLY A 104 8.86 -7.05 -19.53
C GLY A 104 9.30 -7.01 -18.06
N PHE A 105 8.37 -7.01 -17.11
CA PHE A 105 8.71 -7.23 -15.70
C PHE A 105 9.11 -8.68 -15.48
N GLU A 106 10.22 -8.88 -14.78
CA GLU A 106 10.69 -10.20 -14.35
C GLU A 106 10.38 -10.38 -12.87
N ILE A 107 9.96 -11.59 -12.49
CA ILE A 107 9.73 -11.95 -11.10
C ILE A 107 11.03 -12.57 -10.57
N GLU A 108 11.62 -11.98 -9.54
CA GLU A 108 12.80 -12.55 -8.90
C GLU A 108 12.49 -13.93 -8.31
N GLU A 109 13.44 -14.87 -8.42
CA GLU A 109 13.24 -16.26 -7.97
C GLU A 109 13.21 -16.40 -6.43
N ASP A 110 13.81 -15.45 -5.70
CA ASP A 110 13.95 -15.48 -4.24
C ASP A 110 13.13 -14.36 -3.55
N VAL A 111 11.86 -14.22 -3.96
CA VAL A 111 10.96 -13.23 -3.37
C VAL A 111 10.30 -13.75 -2.09
N ARG A 112 10.33 -12.92 -1.04
CA ARG A 112 9.61 -13.18 0.22
C ARG A 112 8.09 -13.15 0.03
N GLU A 113 7.62 -12.27 -0.87
CA GLU A 113 6.20 -12.06 -1.15
C GLU A 113 5.89 -12.35 -2.62
N LEU A 114 4.70 -12.89 -2.88
CA LEU A 114 4.23 -13.11 -4.25
C LEU A 114 4.08 -11.76 -4.99
N PRO A 115 4.24 -11.72 -6.32
CA PRO A 115 4.15 -10.49 -7.10
C PRO A 115 2.78 -9.81 -7.03
N GLU A 116 1.73 -10.54 -6.65
CA GLU A 116 0.38 -10.01 -6.44
C GLU A 116 0.15 -9.43 -5.04
N HIS A 117 1.17 -9.41 -4.17
CA HIS A 117 1.13 -8.68 -2.91
C HIS A 117 1.04 -7.17 -3.20
N ILE A 118 0.30 -6.43 -2.37
CA ILE A 118 0.01 -5.01 -2.58
C ILE A 118 1.27 -4.15 -2.76
N VAL A 119 2.36 -4.47 -2.06
CA VAL A 119 3.62 -3.72 -2.16
C VAL A 119 4.20 -3.82 -3.58
N PRO A 120 4.56 -5.01 -4.12
CA PRO A 120 4.97 -5.13 -5.52
C PRO A 120 3.97 -4.56 -6.53
N VAL A 121 2.67 -4.72 -6.31
CA VAL A 121 1.63 -4.16 -7.19
C VAL A 121 1.73 -2.63 -7.25
N LEU A 122 1.92 -1.97 -6.11
CA LEU A 122 2.08 -0.51 -6.05
C LEU A 122 3.44 -0.06 -6.58
N GLU A 123 4.52 -0.83 -6.35
CA GLU A 123 5.84 -0.54 -6.93
C GLU A 123 5.81 -0.60 -8.46
N VAL A 124 5.18 -1.63 -9.04
CA VAL A 124 4.96 -1.73 -10.49
C VAL A 124 4.20 -0.50 -10.97
N TYR A 125 3.11 -0.14 -10.30
CA TYR A 125 2.31 1.02 -10.65
C TYR A 125 3.13 2.31 -10.72
N GLU A 126 4.08 2.54 -9.80
CA GLU A 126 4.93 3.73 -9.80
C GLU A 126 5.85 3.82 -11.03
N LEU A 127 6.30 2.67 -11.54
CA LEU A 127 7.22 2.55 -12.68
C LEU A 127 6.55 2.78 -14.04
N LEU A 128 5.22 2.70 -14.10
CA LEU A 128 4.44 2.86 -15.33
C LEU A 128 4.39 4.32 -15.80
N ASP A 129 4.31 4.50 -17.12
CA ASP A 129 3.97 5.79 -17.71
C ASP A 129 2.49 6.17 -17.48
N GLU A 130 2.08 7.37 -17.90
CA GLU A 130 0.73 7.88 -17.64
C GLU A 130 -0.39 7.08 -18.34
N GLU A 131 -0.14 6.57 -19.55
CA GLU A 131 -1.13 5.77 -20.29
C GLU A 131 -1.27 4.38 -19.65
N GLU A 132 -0.13 3.79 -19.28
CA GLU A 132 -0.06 2.51 -18.59
C GLU A 132 -0.66 2.56 -17.18
N LYS A 133 -0.42 3.66 -16.44
CA LYS A 133 -1.02 3.89 -15.12
C LYS A 133 -2.53 3.92 -15.19
N GLN A 134 -3.11 4.52 -16.23
CA GLN A 134 -4.55 4.51 -16.40
C GLN A 134 -5.09 3.08 -16.51
N GLU A 135 -4.60 2.32 -17.49
CA GLU A 135 -5.03 0.93 -17.71
C GLU A 135 -4.84 0.06 -16.46
N PHE A 136 -3.66 0.16 -15.83
CA PHE A 136 -3.32 -0.61 -14.65
C PHE A 136 -4.21 -0.23 -13.46
N PHE A 137 -4.44 1.06 -13.24
CA PHE A 137 -5.26 1.54 -12.13
C PHE A 137 -6.69 1.02 -12.28
N GLU A 138 -7.26 1.14 -13.48
CA GLU A 138 -8.61 0.66 -13.77
C GLU A 138 -8.73 -0.84 -13.52
N LYS A 139 -7.79 -1.63 -14.05
CA LYS A 139 -7.86 -3.09 -14.05
C LYS A 139 -7.53 -3.73 -12.70
N PHE A 140 -6.53 -3.22 -11.99
CA PHE A 140 -5.95 -3.91 -10.82
C PHE A 140 -6.09 -3.15 -9.50
N LEU A 141 -6.14 -1.80 -9.52
CA LEU A 141 -6.10 -1.01 -8.28
C LEU A 141 -7.42 -0.39 -7.88
N SER A 142 -8.23 0.13 -8.80
CA SER A 142 -9.34 1.03 -8.51
C SER A 142 -10.33 0.47 -7.47
N ASN A 143 -10.82 -0.75 -7.70
CA ASN A 143 -11.72 -1.45 -6.79
C ASN A 143 -11.00 -2.06 -5.59
N PHE A 144 -9.72 -2.36 -5.73
CA PHE A 144 -8.89 -2.97 -4.69
C PHE A 144 -8.45 -1.95 -3.65
N ILE A 145 -7.70 -0.91 -4.03
CA ILE A 145 -7.06 0.03 -3.11
C ILE A 145 -8.07 0.76 -2.23
N LEU A 146 -9.21 1.18 -2.78
CA LEU A 146 -10.24 1.92 -2.02
C LEU A 146 -10.93 1.04 -0.97
N LYS A 147 -11.16 -0.24 -1.28
CA LYS A 147 -11.76 -1.18 -0.34
C LYS A 147 -10.74 -1.71 0.66
N TRP A 148 -9.55 -2.04 0.20
CA TRP A 148 -8.42 -2.48 1.03
C TRP A 148 -8.04 -1.41 2.06
N SER A 149 -7.95 -0.14 1.65
CA SER A 149 -7.61 0.96 2.56
C SER A 149 -8.72 1.23 3.58
N SER A 150 -9.98 1.12 3.19
CA SER A 150 -11.13 1.15 4.12
C SER A 150 -11.06 0.00 5.13
N LEU A 151 -10.82 -1.22 4.65
CA LEU A 151 -10.69 -2.41 5.48
C LEU A 151 -9.55 -2.26 6.50
N LEU A 152 -8.36 -1.80 6.06
CA LEU A 152 -7.24 -1.51 6.96
C LEU A 152 -7.62 -0.48 8.03
N THR A 153 -8.36 0.57 7.65
CA THR A 153 -8.80 1.63 8.57
C THR A 153 -9.81 1.15 9.60
N GLU A 154 -10.70 0.24 9.21
CA GLU A 154 -11.78 -0.30 10.05
C GLU A 154 -11.29 -1.41 10.98
N GLU A 155 -10.45 -2.30 10.46
CA GLU A 155 -9.97 -3.48 11.20
C GLU A 155 -8.89 -3.14 12.20
N THR A 156 -8.14 -2.05 12.00
CA THR A 156 -7.05 -1.68 12.90
C THR A 156 -7.51 -1.01 14.18
N THR A 157 -6.84 -1.33 15.28
CA THR A 157 -6.96 -0.66 16.57
C THR A 157 -5.81 0.32 16.83
N HIS A 158 -4.73 0.24 16.05
CA HIS A 158 -3.54 1.08 16.23
C HIS A 158 -3.59 2.32 15.35
N LYS A 159 -3.26 3.48 15.95
CA LYS A 159 -3.44 4.78 15.30
C LYS A 159 -2.59 4.96 14.04
N PHE A 160 -1.38 4.42 14.01
CA PHE A 160 -0.52 4.48 12.82
C PHE A 160 -1.19 3.81 11.61
N TYR A 161 -1.60 2.54 11.74
CA TYR A 161 -2.24 1.81 10.64
C TYR A 161 -3.59 2.41 10.23
N LYS A 162 -4.30 3.02 11.18
CA LYS A 162 -5.53 3.76 10.87
C LYS A 162 -5.28 4.94 9.95
N GLU A 163 -4.25 5.74 10.23
CA GLU A 163 -3.88 6.85 9.36
C GLU A 163 -3.21 6.37 8.06
N LEU A 164 -2.54 5.21 8.07
CA LEU A 164 -1.99 4.59 6.86
C LEU A 164 -3.12 4.17 5.90
N GLY A 165 -4.17 3.54 6.41
CA GLY A 165 -5.37 3.24 5.63
C GLY A 165 -6.00 4.51 5.06
N LYS A 166 -6.18 5.55 5.87
CA LYS A 166 -6.70 6.85 5.38
C LYS A 166 -5.80 7.50 4.33
N PHE A 167 -4.48 7.38 4.45
CA PHE A 167 -3.53 7.86 3.46
C PHE A 167 -3.79 7.20 2.11
N PHE A 168 -3.81 5.86 2.05
CA PHE A 168 -4.05 5.14 0.81
C PHE A 168 -5.46 5.34 0.26
N PHE A 169 -6.46 5.52 1.12
CA PHE A 169 -7.82 5.86 0.69
C PHE A 169 -7.86 7.22 -0.02
N GLU A 170 -7.18 8.24 0.52
CA GLU A 170 -7.12 9.56 -0.11
C GLU A 170 -6.32 9.53 -1.40
N TRP A 171 -5.16 8.87 -1.40
CA TRP A 171 -4.36 8.66 -2.60
C TRP A 171 -5.16 7.94 -3.70
N GLY A 172 -5.82 6.83 -3.38
CA GLY A 172 -6.64 6.09 -4.34
C GLY A 172 -7.81 6.92 -4.90
N ASN A 173 -8.39 7.83 -4.10
CA ASN A 173 -9.41 8.75 -4.60
C ASN A 173 -8.85 9.83 -5.53
N LEU A 174 -7.61 10.28 -5.33
CA LEU A 174 -6.93 11.21 -6.23
C LEU A 174 -6.62 10.53 -7.56
N GLU A 175 -6.06 9.33 -7.54
CA GLU A 175 -5.81 8.54 -8.76
C GLU A 175 -7.12 8.22 -9.50
N ALA A 176 -8.18 7.83 -8.79
CA ALA A 176 -9.49 7.60 -9.40
C ALA A 176 -10.11 8.87 -10.02
N LYS A 177 -9.80 10.06 -9.51
CA LYS A 177 -10.21 11.33 -10.15
C LYS A 177 -9.37 11.65 -11.38
N LYS A 178 -8.08 11.28 -11.36
CA LYS A 178 -7.13 11.53 -12.45
C LYS A 178 -7.43 10.63 -13.67
N TYR A 179 -7.61 9.34 -13.43
CA TYR A 179 -7.82 8.34 -14.49
C TYR A 179 -9.31 7.99 -14.71
N GLY A 180 -10.19 8.49 -13.85
CA GLY A 180 -11.63 8.25 -13.93
C GLY A 180 -12.07 6.99 -13.18
N LYS A 181 -13.29 6.99 -12.63
CA LYS A 181 -13.99 5.74 -12.32
C LYS A 181 -14.43 5.14 -13.65
N ILE A 182 -13.85 4.01 -14.04
CA ILE A 182 -14.51 3.18 -15.03
C ILE A 182 -15.51 2.27 -14.31
N SER A 183 -16.72 2.34 -14.84
CA SER A 183 -18.00 1.77 -14.38
C SER A 183 -17.94 0.41 -13.70
#